data_AF-A0AAD7XKN7-F1
#
_entry.id   AF-A0AAD7XKN7-F1
#
_cell.length_a   1.000
_cell.length_b   1.000
_cell.length_c   1.000
_cell.angle_alpha   90.00
_cell.angle_beta   90.00
_cell.angle_gamma   90.00
#
_symmetry.space_group_name_H-M   'P 1'
#
loop_
_entity.id
_entity.type
_entity.pdbx_description
1 polymer ?
#
loop_
_entity_poly.entity_id
_entity_poly.type
_entity_poly.pdbx_seq_one_letter_code
_entity_poly.pdbx_strand_id
1 'polypeptide(L)'
;MDLIRGATGCGALEAAQFLEMAGSVEAAIRLHDEVMGVSSSSSEAHSILFGESGVPGAWLQGIEVLESSEDLPLLVQRENGPCGALAALNALALAAEARPARDAVSEAMVSALGRCGSPKFARWRDRVGGEISEDGGVDDFFRPGGLALFCLSLVLTRGAEAVRNDVASEPGSSLPLVSSPHAFCGPELIDLLVRGVAAGSFFSPRERGTIGFLARDETNAVVSRGLKTPELPIFVLHGGDHFTLLWRSGEYWRHWNGLEPHRKLSVLRVENVDDSPPEAPRAHRAVPGELESVVQSRGQGSWRDREYELSTWTPDFLTTRGETPSSNSAVLFDFRQYPPGPRDAWRCLGCYHSRFETGRFGANAPGLTACAHCGKPRDVAGWTFWRAYSTLPDQTRRLIDRDYAPSILATIRTRWRLADLSVLHEGHLYPLGDPRLPADQIPVV
;
A
#
# COMPACT_ATOMS: atom_id res chain seq x y z
N MET A 1 9.40 -27.13 28.25
CA MET A 1 8.05 -27.74 28.15
C MET A 1 7.13 -27.27 29.28
N ASP A 2 7.34 -27.66 30.54
CA ASP A 2 6.43 -27.23 31.62
C ASP A 2 6.44 -25.71 31.88
N LEU A 3 7.56 -25.03 31.64
CA LEU A 3 7.64 -23.57 31.67
C LEU A 3 6.78 -22.88 30.60
N ILE A 4 6.73 -23.45 29.39
CA ILE A 4 5.90 -22.91 28.29
C ILE A 4 4.43 -23.09 28.68
N ARG A 5 4.03 -24.30 29.05
CA ARG A 5 2.66 -24.62 29.48
C ARG A 5 2.20 -23.76 30.66
N GLY A 6 3.09 -23.53 31.63
CA GLY A 6 2.80 -22.68 32.78
C GLY A 6 2.65 -21.20 32.42
N ALA A 7 3.39 -20.72 31.42
CA ALA A 7 3.33 -19.33 30.97
C ALA A 7 2.17 -19.06 30.00
N THR A 8 1.82 -20.03 29.16
CA THR A 8 0.91 -19.85 28.02
C THR A 8 -0.44 -20.51 28.19
N GLY A 9 -0.56 -21.50 29.08
CA GLY A 9 -1.78 -22.31 29.26
C GLY A 9 -2.00 -23.38 28.19
N CYS A 10 -1.08 -23.53 27.21
CA CYS A 10 -1.26 -24.44 26.08
C CYS A 10 -1.06 -25.92 26.43
N GLY A 11 -1.58 -26.81 25.58
CA GLY A 11 -1.42 -28.26 25.74
C GLY A 11 0.04 -28.71 25.60
N ALA A 12 0.37 -29.92 26.08
CA ALA A 12 1.74 -30.45 26.00
C ALA A 12 2.21 -30.67 24.55
N LEU A 13 1.31 -31.01 23.63
CA LEU A 13 1.62 -31.17 22.21
C LEU A 13 1.90 -29.82 21.54
N GLU A 14 1.06 -28.83 21.83
CA GLU A 14 1.15 -27.47 21.31
C GLU A 14 2.42 -26.76 21.83
N ALA A 15 2.73 -26.90 23.12
CA ALA A 15 3.98 -26.40 23.70
C ALA A 15 5.23 -27.00 23.02
N ALA A 16 5.15 -28.24 22.54
CA ALA A 16 6.26 -28.91 21.87
C ALA A 16 6.44 -28.36 20.45
N GLN A 17 5.34 -28.11 19.74
CA GLN A 17 5.36 -27.49 18.41
C GLN A 17 5.94 -26.08 18.45
N PHE A 18 5.52 -25.24 19.41
CA PHE A 18 6.10 -23.90 19.55
C PHE A 18 7.57 -23.94 19.94
N LEU A 19 7.99 -24.88 20.79
CA LEU A 19 9.39 -25.05 21.15
C LEU A 19 10.25 -25.53 19.97
N GLU A 20 9.71 -26.42 19.14
CA GLU A 20 10.35 -26.89 17.92
C GLU A 20 10.49 -25.76 16.90
N MET A 21 9.45 -24.96 16.70
CA MET A 21 9.46 -23.84 15.77
C MET A 21 10.40 -22.70 16.21
N ALA A 22 10.42 -22.39 17.50
CA ALA A 22 11.13 -21.21 18.01
C ALA A 22 12.56 -21.49 18.49
N GLY A 23 12.94 -22.76 18.65
CA GLY A 23 14.29 -23.20 19.01
C GLY A 23 14.73 -22.87 20.45
N SER A 24 13.94 -22.15 21.24
CA SER A 24 14.18 -21.86 22.65
C SER A 24 12.88 -21.65 23.42
N VAL A 25 12.91 -21.80 24.75
CA VAL A 25 11.73 -21.66 25.61
C VAL A 25 11.18 -20.22 25.59
N GLU A 26 12.05 -19.22 25.72
CA GLU A 26 11.65 -17.81 25.65
C GLU A 26 11.08 -17.44 24.28
N ALA A 27 11.69 -17.92 23.19
CA ALA A 27 11.15 -17.68 21.85
C ALA A 27 9.83 -18.42 21.60
N ALA A 28 9.64 -19.60 22.19
CA ALA A 28 8.41 -20.38 22.07
C ALA A 28 7.23 -19.72 22.80
N ILE A 29 7.48 -19.14 23.98
CA ILE A 29 6.47 -18.36 24.72
C ILE A 29 6.11 -17.10 23.92
N ARG A 30 7.10 -16.38 23.39
CA ARG A 30 6.85 -15.22 22.51
C ARG A 30 6.07 -15.61 21.26
N LEU A 31 6.49 -16.66 20.56
CA LEU A 31 5.82 -17.16 19.36
C LEU A 31 4.39 -17.64 19.66
N HIS A 32 4.18 -18.31 20.80
CA HIS A 32 2.84 -18.67 21.25
C HIS A 32 1.99 -17.42 21.49
N ASP A 33 2.49 -16.44 22.24
CA ASP A 33 1.76 -15.22 22.56
C ASP A 33 1.49 -14.37 21.30
N GLU A 34 2.40 -14.39 20.33
CA GLU A 34 2.26 -13.80 19.00
C GLU A 34 1.19 -14.49 18.16
N VAL A 35 1.13 -15.83 18.21
CA VAL A 35 0.19 -16.64 17.40
C VAL A 35 -1.20 -16.67 18.02
N MET A 36 -1.30 -16.76 19.34
CA MET A 36 -2.57 -16.98 20.04
C MET A 36 -3.21 -15.69 20.52
N GLY A 37 -2.44 -14.62 20.71
CA GLY A 37 -2.92 -13.40 21.34
C GLY A 37 -3.34 -13.64 22.79
N VAL A 38 -2.95 -12.75 23.70
CA VAL A 38 -3.41 -12.87 25.09
C VAL A 38 -4.93 -12.62 25.12
N SER A 39 -5.71 -13.70 25.32
CA SER A 39 -7.14 -13.63 25.63
C SER A 39 -7.32 -12.95 26.99
N SER A 40 -7.38 -11.63 26.98
CA SER A 40 -7.91 -10.83 28.08
C SER A 40 -9.38 -10.56 27.80
N SER A 41 -10.17 -10.27 28.83
CA SER A 41 -11.52 -9.70 28.64
C SER A 41 -11.38 -8.40 27.86
N SER A 42 -11.55 -8.48 26.54
CA SER A 42 -11.22 -7.39 25.65
C SER A 42 -12.25 -6.28 25.86
N SER A 43 -11.76 -5.07 26.13
CA SER A 43 -12.62 -3.90 26.12
C SER A 43 -13.27 -3.75 24.74
N GLU A 44 -14.40 -3.05 24.68
CA GLU A 44 -15.07 -2.82 23.41
C GLU A 44 -14.16 -2.12 22.37
N ALA A 45 -13.33 -1.18 22.84
CA ALA A 45 -12.33 -0.51 22.01
C ALA A 45 -11.27 -1.48 21.48
N HIS A 46 -10.83 -2.45 22.29
CA HIS A 46 -9.92 -3.50 21.86
C HIS A 46 -10.57 -4.39 20.80
N SER A 47 -11.81 -4.81 20.99
CA SER A 47 -12.54 -5.61 20.00
C SER A 47 -12.70 -4.89 18.66
N ILE A 48 -12.92 -3.58 18.67
CA ILE A 48 -12.98 -2.77 17.44
C ILE A 48 -11.62 -2.67 16.76
N LEU A 49 -10.54 -2.44 17.54
CA LEU A 49 -9.23 -2.22 16.96
C LEU A 49 -8.55 -3.52 16.51
N PHE A 50 -8.53 -4.54 17.35
CA PHE A 50 -7.78 -5.80 17.13
C PHE A 50 -8.68 -7.04 16.98
N GLY A 51 -9.99 -6.90 17.18
CA GLY A 51 -10.91 -8.04 17.10
C GLY A 51 -10.83 -8.92 18.35
N GLU A 52 -11.02 -10.21 18.14
CA GLU A 52 -10.87 -11.24 19.17
C GLU A 52 -9.39 -11.60 19.41
N SER A 53 -8.50 -11.22 18.49
CA SER A 53 -7.06 -11.42 18.61
C SER A 53 -6.46 -10.44 19.62
N GLY A 54 -5.46 -10.89 20.36
CA GLY A 54 -4.66 -10.00 21.22
C GLY A 54 -3.86 -8.96 20.41
N VAL A 55 -3.29 -7.98 21.11
CA VAL A 55 -2.43 -6.96 20.49
C VAL A 55 -1.21 -7.63 19.87
N PRO A 56 -0.95 -7.47 18.55
CA PRO A 56 0.19 -8.10 17.91
C PRO A 56 1.52 -7.65 18.52
N GLY A 57 2.49 -8.55 18.68
CA GLY A 57 3.78 -8.25 19.35
C GLY A 57 4.50 -7.03 18.76
N ALA A 58 4.47 -6.90 17.44
CA ALA A 58 4.97 -5.75 16.68
C ALA A 58 4.41 -4.38 17.11
N TRP A 59 3.24 -4.33 17.72
CA TRP A 59 2.60 -3.12 18.23
C TRP A 59 2.99 -2.79 19.67
N LEU A 60 3.62 -3.73 20.39
CA LEU A 60 4.00 -3.61 21.80
C LEU A 60 5.36 -2.95 22.02
N GLN A 61 6.04 -2.54 20.95
CA GLN A 61 7.28 -1.76 21.03
C GLN A 61 7.00 -0.28 21.38
N GLY A 62 8.03 0.43 21.84
CA GLY A 62 7.97 1.86 22.09
C GLY A 62 8.09 2.67 20.80
N ILE A 63 7.71 3.95 20.87
CA ILE A 63 7.99 4.92 19.81
C ILE A 63 9.28 5.64 20.16
N GLU A 64 10.25 5.61 19.25
CA GLU A 64 11.48 6.37 19.40
C GLU A 64 11.43 7.62 18.53
N VAL A 65 11.87 8.73 19.10
CA VAL A 65 12.13 9.95 18.35
C VAL A 65 13.52 9.84 17.77
N LEU A 66 13.64 9.82 16.45
CA LEU A 66 14.90 10.01 15.78
C LEU A 66 15.21 11.51 15.72
N GLU A 67 16.22 11.94 16.48
CA GLU A 67 16.82 13.26 16.31
C GLU A 67 17.60 13.27 14.98
N SER A 68 16.96 13.74 13.92
CA SER A 68 17.63 13.93 12.64
C SER A 68 18.32 15.30 12.62
N SER A 69 19.46 15.40 11.93
CA SER A 69 20.22 16.65 11.79
C SER A 69 19.55 17.71 10.91
N GLU A 70 18.34 17.43 10.39
CA GLU A 70 17.59 18.32 9.50
C GLU A 70 16.13 18.48 9.97
N ASP A 71 16.00 19.22 11.08
CA ASP A 71 14.84 20.04 11.49
C ASP A 71 13.50 19.38 11.84
N LEU A 72 13.32 18.06 11.70
CA LEU A 72 12.03 17.43 12.03
C LEU A 72 12.17 16.14 12.86
N PRO A 73 11.37 15.98 13.93
CA PRO A 73 11.34 14.77 14.72
C PRO A 73 10.63 13.67 13.95
N LEU A 74 11.37 12.64 13.54
CA LEU A 74 10.80 11.48 12.87
C LEU A 74 10.65 10.35 13.88
N LEU A 75 9.41 9.87 14.03
CA LEU A 75 9.09 8.75 14.88
C LEU A 75 9.42 7.44 14.17
N VAL A 76 10.08 6.55 14.90
CA VAL A 76 10.48 5.24 14.41
C VAL A 76 10.07 4.13 15.37
N GLN A 77 10.02 2.94 14.80
CA GLN A 77 9.90 1.67 15.48
C GLN A 77 11.03 0.77 14.99
N ARG A 78 11.62 -0.03 15.88
CA ARG A 78 12.80 -0.86 15.59
C ARG A 78 12.43 -2.12 14.83
N GLU A 79 11.29 -2.70 15.16
CA GLU A 79 10.78 -3.92 14.55
C GLU A 79 9.70 -3.57 13.52
N ASN A 80 9.28 -4.56 12.71
CA ASN A 80 8.18 -4.43 11.75
C ASN A 80 6.86 -4.09 12.46
N GLY A 81 6.68 -2.82 12.81
CA GLY A 81 5.53 -2.28 13.53
C GLY A 81 4.41 -1.83 12.59
N PRO A 82 3.32 -1.28 13.14
CA PRO A 82 2.22 -0.73 12.35
C PRO A 82 2.62 0.54 11.59
N CYS A 83 3.28 0.34 10.46
CA CYS A 83 3.76 1.39 9.58
C CYS A 83 2.65 2.38 9.19
N GLY A 84 1.40 1.92 9.02
CA GLY A 84 0.26 2.79 8.74
C GLY A 84 0.01 3.80 9.86
N ALA A 85 -0.10 3.33 11.11
CA ALA A 85 -0.28 4.20 12.27
C ALA A 85 0.93 5.11 12.49
N LEU A 86 2.15 4.58 12.33
CA LEU A 86 3.39 5.34 12.48
C LEU A 86 3.56 6.43 11.40
N ALA A 87 3.23 6.14 10.14
CA ALA A 87 3.29 7.09 9.03
C ALA A 87 2.25 8.20 9.21
N ALA A 88 1.01 7.86 9.61
CA ALA A 88 -0.02 8.85 9.90
C ALA A 88 0.35 9.75 11.08
N LEU A 89 0.90 9.18 12.15
CA LEU A 89 1.35 9.95 13.30
C LEU A 89 2.51 10.88 12.96
N ASN A 90 3.49 10.43 12.18
CA ASN A 90 4.54 11.31 11.66
C ASN A 90 3.94 12.44 10.80
N ALA A 91 2.97 12.14 9.93
CA ALA A 91 2.30 13.16 9.13
C ALA A 91 1.60 14.22 9.99
N LEU A 92 0.94 13.79 11.07
CA LEU A 92 0.29 14.68 12.04
C LEU A 92 1.31 15.55 12.78
N ALA A 93 2.44 14.98 13.21
CA ALA A 93 3.52 15.72 13.83
C ALA A 93 4.11 16.78 12.88
N LEU A 94 4.30 16.44 11.59
CA LEU A 94 4.72 17.39 10.56
C LEU A 94 3.70 18.52 10.36
N ALA A 95 2.41 18.17 10.32
CA ALA A 95 1.33 19.14 10.14
C ALA A 95 1.20 20.13 11.30
N ALA A 96 1.67 19.77 12.50
CA ALA A 96 1.67 20.63 13.67
C ALA A 96 2.84 21.66 13.69
N GLU A 97 3.66 21.75 12.63
CA GLU A 97 4.78 22.70 12.48
C GLU A 97 5.75 22.75 13.68
N ALA A 98 5.96 21.59 14.30
CA ALA A 98 6.35 21.59 15.70
C ALA A 98 7.86 21.77 15.94
N ARG A 99 8.16 22.48 17.04
CA ARG A 99 9.50 22.62 17.66
C ARG A 99 9.83 21.32 18.45
N PRO A 100 10.70 21.27 19.50
CA PRO A 100 11.39 20.03 19.89
C PRO A 100 10.49 18.79 20.04
N ALA A 101 11.13 17.66 19.76
CA ALA A 101 10.50 16.50 19.15
C ALA A 101 9.31 15.86 19.84
N ARG A 102 9.26 15.90 21.17
CA ARG A 102 8.29 15.12 21.94
C ARG A 102 7.00 15.89 22.20
N ASP A 103 7.09 17.16 22.58
CA ASP A 103 5.92 18.00 22.85
C ASP A 103 5.09 18.19 21.58
N ALA A 104 5.78 18.40 20.46
CA ALA A 104 5.26 18.32 19.11
C ALA A 104 4.32 17.13 18.85
N VAL A 105 4.84 15.94 19.14
CA VAL A 105 4.16 14.68 18.87
C VAL A 105 2.99 14.51 19.85
N SER A 106 3.17 14.89 21.11
CA SER A 106 2.10 14.94 22.10
C SER A 106 0.94 15.84 21.65
N GLU A 107 1.23 17.05 21.18
CA GLU A 107 0.22 17.98 20.67
C GLU A 107 -0.49 17.43 19.44
N ALA A 108 0.25 16.80 18.52
CA ALA A 108 -0.32 16.15 17.35
C ALA A 108 -1.26 14.98 17.72
N MET A 109 -0.86 14.14 18.69
CA MET A 109 -1.69 13.05 19.21
C MET A 109 -2.96 13.59 19.88
N VAL A 110 -2.84 14.62 20.72
CA VAL A 110 -3.99 15.24 21.39
C VAL A 110 -4.91 15.93 20.38
N SER A 111 -4.36 16.58 19.36
CA SER A 111 -5.13 17.16 18.25
C SER A 111 -5.91 16.08 17.50
N ALA A 112 -5.28 14.94 17.19
CA ALA A 112 -5.94 13.81 16.53
C ALA A 112 -7.07 13.22 17.38
N LEU A 113 -6.88 13.09 18.71
CA LEU A 113 -7.94 12.73 19.64
C LEU A 113 -9.07 13.77 19.62
N GLY A 114 -8.74 15.06 19.62
CA GLY A 114 -9.72 16.16 19.55
C GLY A 114 -10.61 16.11 18.30
N ARG A 115 -10.12 15.58 17.17
CA ARG A 115 -10.92 15.37 15.96
C ARG A 115 -11.97 14.26 16.13
N CYS A 116 -11.71 13.30 17.00
CA CYS A 116 -12.63 12.20 17.31
C CYS A 116 -13.71 12.62 18.33
N GLY A 117 -13.45 13.62 19.17
CA GLY A 117 -14.33 14.07 20.25
C GLY A 117 -13.55 14.56 21.48
N SER A 118 -14.16 14.49 22.66
CA SER A 118 -13.51 14.82 23.93
C SER A 118 -12.41 13.80 24.25
N PRO A 119 -11.12 14.18 24.28
CA PRO A 119 -10.01 13.23 24.37
C PRO A 119 -10.11 12.29 25.57
N LYS A 120 -9.91 10.99 25.28
CA LYS A 120 -9.76 9.93 26.28
C LYS A 120 -8.42 9.23 26.08
N PHE A 121 -7.82 8.76 27.16
CA PHE A 121 -6.47 8.20 27.14
C PHE A 121 -6.48 6.76 27.68
N ALA A 122 -6.13 5.82 26.81
CA ALA A 122 -5.95 4.43 27.17
C ALA A 122 -4.62 4.23 27.91
N ARG A 123 -4.62 3.33 28.90
CA ARG A 123 -3.42 2.86 29.58
C ARG A 123 -3.48 1.36 29.82
N TRP A 124 -2.33 0.68 29.76
CA TRP A 124 -2.22 -0.71 30.21
C TRP A 124 -2.35 -0.79 31.73
N ARG A 125 -3.28 -1.59 32.26
CA ARG A 125 -3.49 -1.73 33.72
C ARG A 125 -2.33 -2.46 34.40
N ASP A 126 -2.07 -3.67 33.94
CA ASP A 126 -1.14 -4.58 34.62
C ASP A 126 0.18 -4.73 33.86
N ARG A 127 0.08 -5.04 32.56
CA ARG A 127 1.22 -5.29 31.68
C ARG A 127 0.95 -4.78 30.26
N VAL A 128 2.02 -4.48 29.53
CA VAL A 128 1.96 -4.09 28.12
C VAL A 128 1.25 -5.18 27.30
N GLY A 129 0.24 -4.79 26.52
CA GLY A 129 -0.63 -5.72 25.77
C GLY A 129 -1.71 -6.42 26.61
N GLY A 130 -1.86 -6.08 27.89
CA GLY A 130 -2.92 -6.59 28.77
C GLY A 130 -4.22 -5.78 28.71
N GLU A 131 -5.02 -5.85 29.78
CA GLU A 131 -6.25 -5.06 29.89
C GLU A 131 -5.94 -3.55 29.89
N ILE A 132 -6.87 -2.75 29.34
CA ILE A 132 -6.76 -1.29 29.32
C ILE A 132 -7.69 -0.60 30.33
N SER A 133 -7.28 0.59 30.77
CA SER A 133 -8.08 1.57 31.53
C SER A 133 -8.15 2.92 30.79
N GLU A 134 -9.12 3.77 31.16
CA GLU A 134 -9.34 5.12 30.59
C GLU A 134 -8.74 6.25 31.44
N ASP A 135 -7.76 5.95 32.29
CA ASP A 135 -7.08 6.89 33.21
C ASP A 135 -5.62 7.17 32.79
N GLY A 136 -5.31 6.96 31.51
CA GLY A 136 -3.99 7.20 30.94
C GLY A 136 -3.65 8.67 30.73
N GLY A 137 -2.47 8.89 30.16
CA GLY A 137 -2.06 10.20 29.66
C GLY A 137 -1.22 10.09 28.39
N VAL A 138 -0.95 11.24 27.76
CA VAL A 138 -0.15 11.30 26.52
C VAL A 138 1.25 10.69 26.67
N ASP A 139 1.82 10.75 27.87
CA ASP A 139 3.12 10.13 28.18
C ASP A 139 3.12 8.60 28.05
N ASP A 140 1.96 7.94 28.19
CA ASP A 140 1.86 6.50 28.00
C ASP A 140 2.06 6.10 26.53
N PHE A 141 1.83 7.02 25.58
CA PHE A 141 2.01 6.76 24.14
C PHE A 141 3.48 6.63 23.70
N PHE A 142 4.43 7.07 24.55
CA PHE A 142 5.87 6.92 24.30
C PHE A 142 6.48 5.68 24.97
N ARG A 143 5.69 4.94 25.76
CA ARG A 143 6.12 3.70 26.43
C ARG A 143 5.96 2.50 25.49
N PRO A 144 6.51 1.31 25.83
CA PRO A 144 6.22 0.09 25.09
C PRO A 144 4.71 -0.16 24.95
N GLY A 145 4.25 -0.40 23.73
CA GLY A 145 2.82 -0.52 23.38
C GLY A 145 2.10 0.81 23.24
N GLY A 146 2.82 1.93 23.29
CA GLY A 146 2.25 3.26 23.27
C GLY A 146 1.53 3.60 21.97
N LEU A 147 1.97 3.08 20.82
CA LEU A 147 1.26 3.26 19.55
C LEU A 147 -0.09 2.52 19.52
N ALA A 148 -0.16 1.32 20.12
CA ALA A 148 -1.42 0.62 20.33
C ALA A 148 -2.34 1.40 21.28
N LEU A 149 -1.80 1.92 22.40
CA LEU A 149 -2.57 2.78 23.32
C LEU A 149 -3.10 4.04 22.64
N PHE A 150 -2.32 4.67 21.76
CA PHE A 150 -2.76 5.82 20.99
C PHE A 150 -3.95 5.46 20.08
N CYS A 151 -3.85 4.36 19.32
CA CYS A 151 -4.97 3.90 18.49
C CYS A 151 -6.21 3.51 19.31
N LEU A 152 -6.03 2.85 20.46
CA LEU A 152 -7.13 2.54 21.38
C LEU A 152 -7.77 3.81 21.93
N SER A 153 -6.96 4.83 22.23
CA SER A 153 -7.42 6.15 22.68
C SER A 153 -8.28 6.84 21.63
N LEU A 154 -7.94 6.72 20.34
CA LEU A 154 -8.77 7.23 19.24
C LEU A 154 -10.14 6.54 19.22
N VAL A 155 -10.17 5.20 19.34
CA VAL A 155 -11.44 4.44 19.39
C VAL A 155 -12.27 4.81 20.62
N LEU A 156 -11.65 4.93 21.80
CA LEU A 156 -12.32 5.36 23.03
C LEU A 156 -12.89 6.77 22.93
N THR A 157 -12.14 7.68 22.31
CA THR A 157 -12.51 9.09 22.12
C THR A 157 -13.66 9.23 21.12
N ARG A 158 -13.58 8.51 19.99
CA ARG A 158 -14.66 8.48 18.98
C ARG A 158 -15.91 7.79 19.52
N GLY A 159 -15.73 6.77 20.36
CA GLY A 159 -16.78 5.92 20.89
C GLY A 159 -17.01 4.69 20.01
N ALA A 160 -17.13 3.52 20.64
CA ALA A 160 -17.22 2.25 19.96
C ALA A 160 -18.40 2.15 18.99
N GLU A 161 -19.59 2.56 19.43
CA GLU A 161 -20.79 2.60 18.57
C GLU A 161 -20.60 3.53 17.36
N ALA A 162 -20.02 4.71 17.57
CA ALA A 162 -19.76 5.64 16.48
C ALA A 162 -18.76 5.08 15.47
N VAL A 163 -17.70 4.40 15.91
CA VAL A 163 -16.77 3.70 15.01
C VAL A 163 -17.49 2.61 14.21
N ARG A 164 -18.35 1.79 14.83
CA ARG A 164 -19.12 0.79 14.08
C ARG A 164 -20.03 1.42 13.04
N ASN A 165 -20.68 2.54 13.38
CA ASN A 165 -21.53 3.26 12.45
C ASN A 165 -20.73 3.89 11.31
N ASP A 166 -19.53 4.41 11.59
CA ASP A 166 -18.62 4.93 10.58
C ASP A 166 -18.27 3.83 9.57
N VAL A 167 -17.81 2.66 10.04
CA VAL A 167 -17.46 1.51 9.18
C VAL A 167 -18.67 1.01 8.40
N ALA A 168 -19.82 0.84 9.05
CA ALA A 168 -21.04 0.34 8.41
C ALA A 168 -21.61 1.28 7.33
N SER A 169 -21.24 2.57 7.36
CA SER A 169 -21.73 3.56 6.41
C SER A 169 -21.09 3.45 5.01
N GLU A 170 -20.00 2.69 4.86
CA GLU A 170 -19.19 2.68 3.64
C GLU A 170 -19.00 1.24 3.11
N PRO A 171 -19.44 0.95 1.88
CA PRO A 171 -19.28 -0.37 1.28
C PRO A 171 -17.81 -0.79 1.18
N GLY A 172 -17.52 -2.03 1.58
CA GLY A 172 -16.18 -2.62 1.52
C GLY A 172 -15.34 -2.37 2.77
N SER A 173 -15.80 -1.52 3.69
CA SER A 173 -15.13 -1.32 4.97
C SER A 173 -15.45 -2.44 5.94
N SER A 174 -14.51 -2.79 6.83
CA SER A 174 -14.74 -3.85 7.81
C SER A 174 -14.03 -3.65 9.15
N LEU A 175 -14.51 -4.38 10.17
CA LEU A 175 -13.85 -4.54 11.46
C LEU A 175 -13.19 -5.92 11.52
N PRO A 176 -12.11 -6.09 12.31
CA PRO A 176 -11.43 -5.06 13.12
C PRO A 176 -10.62 -4.05 12.28
N LEU A 177 -10.33 -2.88 12.85
CA LEU A 177 -9.57 -1.81 12.17
C LEU A 177 -8.12 -2.22 11.86
N VAL A 178 -7.57 -3.19 12.60
CA VAL A 178 -6.29 -3.85 12.33
C VAL A 178 -6.57 -5.27 11.88
N SER A 179 -6.28 -5.59 10.63
CA SER A 179 -6.64 -6.88 10.05
C SER A 179 -5.62 -7.99 10.38
N SER A 180 -6.16 -9.12 10.84
CA SER A 180 -5.44 -10.38 11.06
C SER A 180 -5.23 -11.12 9.72
N PRO A 181 -4.17 -11.95 9.55
CA PRO A 181 -3.12 -12.31 10.52
C PRO A 181 -1.91 -11.38 10.53
N HIS A 182 -1.81 -10.46 9.58
CA HIS A 182 -0.59 -9.68 9.37
C HIS A 182 -0.56 -8.34 10.12
N ALA A 183 -1.58 -8.06 10.93
CA ALA A 183 -1.71 -6.84 11.71
C ALA A 183 -1.65 -5.55 10.85
N PHE A 184 -2.23 -5.60 9.64
CA PHE A 184 -2.24 -4.46 8.73
C PHE A 184 -3.20 -3.38 9.23
N CYS A 185 -2.79 -2.11 9.11
CA CYS A 185 -3.68 -0.99 9.36
C CYS A 185 -4.72 -0.93 8.23
N GLY A 186 -5.98 -1.20 8.55
CA GLY A 186 -7.08 -1.04 7.61
C GLY A 186 -7.25 0.43 7.21
N PRO A 187 -7.85 0.71 6.05
CA PRO A 187 -8.13 2.08 5.65
C PRO A 187 -8.98 2.85 6.68
N GLU A 188 -9.84 2.15 7.41
CA GLU A 188 -10.67 2.69 8.49
C GLU A 188 -9.82 3.26 9.63
N LEU A 189 -8.72 2.58 9.98
CA LEU A 189 -7.81 3.07 11.01
C LEU A 189 -7.07 4.32 10.53
N ILE A 190 -6.59 4.32 9.29
CA ILE A 190 -5.89 5.48 8.71
C ILE A 190 -6.85 6.68 8.63
N ASP A 191 -8.12 6.44 8.27
CA ASP A 191 -9.16 7.47 8.30
C ASP A 191 -9.38 8.04 9.70
N LEU A 192 -9.50 7.16 10.71
CA LEU A 192 -9.67 7.57 12.10
C LEU A 192 -8.48 8.41 12.58
N LEU A 193 -7.25 8.03 12.23
CA LEU A 193 -6.03 8.78 12.56
C LEU A 193 -6.01 10.17 11.92
N VAL A 194 -6.35 10.27 10.63
CA VAL A 194 -6.19 11.51 9.87
C VAL A 194 -7.38 12.46 10.02
N ARG A 195 -8.61 11.93 10.03
CA ARG A 195 -9.86 12.72 10.02
C ARG A 195 -10.70 12.59 11.28
N GLY A 196 -10.40 11.65 12.17
CA GLY A 196 -11.20 11.39 13.37
C GLY A 196 -12.49 10.61 13.12
N VAL A 197 -12.63 9.96 11.96
CA VAL A 197 -13.79 9.14 11.57
C VAL A 197 -13.30 7.82 10.98
N ALA A 198 -13.87 6.68 11.37
CA ALA A 198 -13.37 5.36 10.97
C ALA A 198 -14.11 4.79 9.74
N ALA A 199 -14.41 5.62 8.75
CA ALA A 199 -15.32 5.21 7.68
C ALA A 199 -14.63 4.36 6.60
N GLY A 200 -13.30 4.29 6.58
CA GLY A 200 -12.54 3.60 5.52
C GLY A 200 -12.68 4.26 4.14
N SER A 201 -13.51 5.30 4.06
CA SER A 201 -13.81 6.01 2.84
C SER A 201 -12.73 7.00 2.52
N PHE A 202 -11.58 6.47 2.15
CA PHE A 202 -10.76 7.20 1.20
C PHE A 202 -11.56 7.51 -0.05
N PHE A 203 -12.66 6.84 -0.35
CA PHE A 203 -13.20 6.69 -1.71
C PHE A 203 -14.45 7.54 -1.99
N SER A 204 -15.16 8.02 -0.96
CA SER A 204 -16.29 8.94 -1.11
C SER A 204 -15.82 10.39 -1.32
N PRO A 205 -16.56 11.22 -2.07
CA PRO A 205 -16.24 12.62 -2.28
C PRO A 205 -16.40 13.41 -0.96
N ARG A 206 -15.35 13.39 -0.15
CA ARG A 206 -15.27 14.10 1.13
C ARG A 206 -14.44 15.36 1.01
N GLU A 207 -14.57 16.19 2.04
CA GLU A 207 -13.85 17.45 2.19
C GLU A 207 -12.33 17.27 2.15
N ARG A 208 -11.65 18.37 1.85
CA ARG A 208 -10.20 18.46 1.83
C ARG A 208 -9.65 18.17 3.23
N GLY A 209 -8.76 17.19 3.35
CA GLY A 209 -8.07 16.90 4.61
C GLY A 209 -6.82 17.77 4.78
N THR A 210 -6.38 17.98 6.02
CA THR A 210 -5.09 18.67 6.29
C THR A 210 -3.90 17.89 5.74
N ILE A 211 -3.95 16.56 5.86
CA ILE A 211 -2.96 15.60 5.34
C ILE A 211 -3.63 14.75 4.26
N GLY A 212 -2.86 14.38 3.24
CA GLY A 212 -3.30 13.57 2.12
C GLY A 212 -3.02 12.08 2.28
N PHE A 213 -3.58 11.30 1.38
CA PHE A 213 -3.35 9.88 1.28
C PHE A 213 -3.20 9.49 -0.19
N LEU A 214 -2.23 8.64 -0.51
CA LEU A 214 -2.04 8.06 -1.84
C LEU A 214 -1.83 6.55 -1.70
N ALA A 215 -2.52 5.77 -2.53
CA ALA A 215 -2.33 4.33 -2.60
C ALA A 215 -1.84 3.93 -3.99
N ARG A 216 -0.97 2.91 -4.07
CA ARG A 216 -0.54 2.31 -5.34
C ARG A 216 -1.69 1.66 -6.09
N ASP A 217 -2.46 0.85 -5.36
CA ASP A 217 -3.60 0.12 -5.90
C ASP A 217 -4.89 0.87 -5.61
N GLU A 218 -5.51 1.37 -6.68
CA GLU A 218 -6.81 2.02 -6.65
C GLU A 218 -7.81 1.31 -7.57
N THR A 219 -7.55 0.06 -7.93
CA THR A 219 -8.38 -0.70 -8.89
C THR A 219 -9.77 -1.01 -8.33
N ASN A 220 -9.85 -1.36 -7.05
CA ASN A 220 -11.10 -1.71 -6.38
C ASN A 220 -11.70 -0.55 -5.57
N ALA A 221 -10.91 0.50 -5.32
CA ALA A 221 -11.32 1.66 -4.54
C ALA A 221 -10.40 2.86 -4.84
N VAL A 222 -10.96 3.99 -5.27
CA VAL A 222 -10.19 5.13 -5.82
C VAL A 222 -10.05 6.27 -4.82
N VAL A 223 -8.85 6.51 -4.30
CA VAL A 223 -8.66 7.51 -3.24
C VAL A 223 -9.25 8.86 -3.68
N SER A 224 -10.02 9.45 -2.78
CA SER A 224 -10.90 10.57 -3.01
C SER A 224 -10.08 11.78 -3.35
N ARG A 225 -10.69 12.63 -4.16
CA ARG A 225 -10.11 13.89 -4.60
C ARG A 225 -9.64 14.74 -3.40
N GLY A 226 -10.40 14.79 -2.31
CA GLY A 226 -10.06 15.56 -1.11
C GLY A 226 -8.75 15.14 -0.44
N LEU A 227 -8.44 13.83 -0.42
CA LEU A 227 -7.21 13.30 0.17
C LEU A 227 -6.02 13.31 -0.81
N LYS A 228 -6.31 13.41 -2.11
CA LYS A 228 -5.31 13.66 -3.14
C LYS A 228 -4.90 15.13 -3.23
N THR A 229 -5.71 16.05 -2.72
CA THR A 229 -5.40 17.49 -2.69
C THR A 229 -5.45 18.07 -1.29
N PRO A 230 -4.63 17.59 -0.34
CA PRO A 230 -4.67 18.05 1.04
C PRO A 230 -4.33 19.54 1.19
N GLU A 231 -4.65 20.12 2.34
CA GLU A 231 -4.30 21.50 2.68
C GLU A 231 -2.78 21.69 2.73
N LEU A 232 -2.10 20.79 3.42
CA LEU A 232 -0.65 20.74 3.50
C LEU A 232 -0.11 19.72 2.50
N PRO A 233 1.06 19.96 1.88
CA PRO A 233 1.67 19.03 0.94
C PRO A 233 2.35 17.87 1.68
N ILE A 234 1.58 17.16 2.50
CA ILE A 234 1.99 16.01 3.33
C ILE A 234 1.05 14.86 2.96
N PHE A 235 1.61 13.69 2.68
CA PHE A 235 0.88 12.51 2.25
C PHE A 235 1.37 11.29 3.02
N VAL A 236 0.43 10.49 3.51
CA VAL A 236 0.68 9.08 3.82
C VAL A 236 0.58 8.30 2.52
N LEU A 237 1.61 7.51 2.21
CA LEU A 237 1.66 6.66 1.03
C LEU A 237 1.41 5.20 1.42
N HIS A 238 0.67 4.46 0.59
CA HIS A 238 0.49 3.02 0.73
C HIS A 238 0.97 2.30 -0.54
N GLY A 239 2.01 1.47 -0.42
CA GLY A 239 2.63 0.74 -1.53
C GLY A 239 1.93 -0.56 -1.92
N GLY A 240 1.01 -1.02 -1.08
CA GLY A 240 0.28 -2.29 -1.21
C GLY A 240 0.38 -3.13 0.07
N ASP A 241 1.55 -3.14 0.70
CA ASP A 241 1.87 -3.86 1.94
C ASP A 241 2.47 -2.98 3.03
N HIS A 242 3.03 -1.83 2.65
CA HIS A 242 3.72 -0.91 3.55
C HIS A 242 3.23 0.52 3.42
N PHE A 243 3.36 1.28 4.52
CA PHE A 243 3.02 2.69 4.58
C PHE A 243 4.26 3.53 4.84
N THR A 244 4.37 4.64 4.11
CA THR A 244 5.46 5.60 4.24
C THR A 244 4.93 7.03 4.23
N LEU A 245 5.82 7.99 4.46
CA LEU A 245 5.47 9.39 4.52
C LEU A 245 6.14 10.17 3.38
N LEU A 246 5.42 11.10 2.79
CA LEU A 246 5.92 12.00 1.76
C LEU A 246 5.50 13.44 2.09
N TRP A 247 6.42 14.39 2.10
CA TRP A 247 6.07 15.80 2.29
C TRP A 247 6.95 16.73 1.46
N ARG A 248 6.45 17.93 1.17
CA ARG A 248 7.22 18.94 0.44
C ARG A 248 8.04 19.79 1.41
N SER A 249 9.32 20.00 1.06
CA SER A 249 10.26 20.87 1.78
C SER A 249 11.04 21.70 0.74
N GLY A 250 10.62 22.96 0.56
CA GLY A 250 11.11 23.82 -0.51
C GLY A 250 10.74 23.30 -1.92
N GLU A 251 11.75 23.16 -2.78
CA GLU A 251 11.60 22.62 -4.14
C GLU A 251 11.61 21.08 -4.20
N TYR A 252 11.95 20.43 -3.09
CA TYR A 252 12.07 18.98 -3.02
C TYR A 252 10.92 18.35 -2.23
N TRP A 253 10.75 17.06 -2.46
CA TRP A 253 9.92 16.19 -1.66
C TRP A 253 10.81 15.32 -0.79
N ARG A 254 10.42 15.12 0.46
CA ARG A 254 11.08 14.22 1.40
C ARG A 254 10.21 12.99 1.55
N HIS A 255 10.79 11.82 1.33
CA HIS A 255 10.15 10.53 1.54
C HIS A 255 10.81 9.84 2.74
N TRP A 256 10.01 9.43 3.71
CA TRP A 256 10.47 8.75 4.91
C TRP A 256 9.89 7.35 4.99
N ASN A 257 10.79 6.36 4.97
CA ASN A 257 10.49 5.01 5.41
C ASN A 257 10.98 4.85 6.86
N GLY A 258 10.04 4.63 7.79
CA GLY A 258 10.32 4.53 9.22
C GLY A 258 10.78 3.16 9.72
N LEU A 259 10.72 2.12 8.87
CA LEU A 259 10.99 0.73 9.28
C LEU A 259 12.35 0.22 8.77
N GLU A 260 13.02 -0.57 9.61
CA GLU A 260 14.21 -1.33 9.21
C GLU A 260 13.85 -2.49 8.27
N PRO A 261 14.79 -2.97 7.42
CA PRO A 261 16.17 -2.48 7.22
C PRO A 261 16.25 -1.25 6.31
N HIS A 262 15.14 -0.83 5.71
CA HIS A 262 15.09 0.24 4.73
C HIS A 262 14.83 1.63 5.34
N ARG A 263 15.10 1.80 6.64
CA ARG A 263 14.81 3.04 7.36
C ARG A 263 15.64 4.15 6.73
N LYS A 264 14.98 5.05 6.03
CA LYS A 264 15.67 6.01 5.18
C LYS A 264 14.83 7.23 4.86
N LEU A 265 15.50 8.38 4.93
CA LEU A 265 15.03 9.63 4.39
C LEU A 265 15.60 9.80 2.98
N SER A 266 14.72 9.82 1.98
CA SER A 266 15.08 10.08 0.58
C SER A 266 14.61 11.47 0.17
N VAL A 267 15.45 12.20 -0.54
CA VAL A 267 15.10 13.51 -1.10
C VAL A 267 14.80 13.32 -2.58
N LEU A 268 13.64 13.77 -3.01
CA LEU A 268 13.07 13.52 -4.31
C LEU A 268 12.77 14.83 -5.03
N ARG A 269 12.94 14.84 -6.35
CA ARG A 269 12.32 15.83 -7.23
C ARG A 269 11.17 15.16 -7.95
N VAL A 270 9.98 15.74 -7.84
CA VAL A 270 8.80 15.34 -8.60
C VAL A 270 8.64 16.34 -9.74
N GLU A 271 8.73 15.86 -10.97
CA GLU A 271 8.60 16.65 -12.20
C GLU A 271 7.23 16.40 -12.83
N ASN A 272 6.82 17.23 -13.78
CA ASN A 272 5.53 17.09 -14.50
C ASN A 272 4.31 17.04 -13.57
N VAL A 273 4.34 17.91 -12.55
CA VAL A 273 3.32 18.02 -11.50
C VAL A 273 2.18 18.90 -12.02
N ASP A 274 0.99 18.33 -12.17
CA ASP A 274 -0.23 19.07 -12.43
C ASP A 274 -1.11 19.07 -11.17
N ASP A 275 -1.15 20.21 -10.49
CA ASP A 275 -1.94 20.37 -9.27
C ASP A 275 -3.46 20.41 -9.54
N SER A 276 -3.89 20.40 -10.81
CA SER A 276 -5.28 20.13 -11.16
C SER A 276 -5.71 18.82 -10.50
N PRO A 277 -6.89 18.78 -9.84
CA PRO A 277 -7.19 17.60 -9.06
C PRO A 277 -7.57 16.46 -10.01
N PRO A 278 -7.21 15.22 -9.66
CA PRO A 278 -7.26 14.09 -10.57
C PRO A 278 -8.68 13.86 -11.08
N GLU A 279 -8.81 13.57 -12.37
CA GLU A 279 -10.09 13.15 -12.95
C GLU A 279 -10.56 11.88 -12.25
N ALA A 280 -11.84 11.84 -11.88
CA ALA A 280 -12.44 10.61 -11.40
C ALA A 280 -12.28 9.52 -12.48
N PRO A 281 -11.80 8.33 -12.13
CA PRO A 281 -11.72 7.22 -13.07
C PRO A 281 -13.12 6.97 -13.61
N ARG A 282 -13.24 7.06 -14.93
CA ARG A 282 -14.49 6.76 -15.62
C ARG A 282 -14.60 5.25 -15.72
N ALA A 283 -15.83 4.72 -15.62
CA ALA A 283 -16.10 3.33 -15.93
C ALA A 283 -15.56 3.04 -17.35
N HIS A 284 -14.46 2.28 -17.39
CA HIS A 284 -13.75 2.02 -18.62
C HIS A 284 -14.30 0.74 -19.23
N ARG A 285 -14.73 0.80 -20.49
CA ARG A 285 -15.10 -0.38 -21.27
C ARG A 285 -13.93 -0.70 -22.18
N ALA A 286 -13.49 -1.95 -22.16
CA ALA A 286 -12.43 -2.41 -23.03
C ALA A 286 -12.85 -2.26 -24.51
N VAL A 287 -11.89 -1.90 -25.36
CA VAL A 287 -12.14 -1.71 -26.79
C VAL A 287 -11.17 -2.53 -27.64
N PRO A 288 -11.58 -3.00 -28.83
CA PRO A 288 -10.67 -3.74 -29.71
C PRO A 288 -9.36 -3.00 -29.95
N GLY A 289 -8.24 -3.70 -29.77
CA GLY A 289 -6.90 -3.14 -29.93
C GLY A 289 -6.37 -2.37 -28.72
N GLU A 290 -7.15 -2.19 -27.66
CA GLU A 290 -6.61 -1.74 -26.37
C GLU A 290 -5.80 -2.86 -25.71
N LEU A 291 -4.77 -2.47 -24.94
CA LEU A 291 -3.96 -3.40 -24.17
C LEU A 291 -4.83 -4.15 -23.14
N GLU A 292 -4.80 -5.48 -23.19
CA GLU A 292 -5.40 -6.33 -22.15
C GLU A 292 -4.40 -6.58 -21.02
N SER A 293 -3.20 -7.07 -21.36
CA SER A 293 -2.16 -7.32 -20.36
C SER A 293 -0.75 -7.25 -20.96
N VAL A 294 0.22 -7.16 -20.06
CA VAL A 294 1.63 -7.37 -20.37
C VAL A 294 1.92 -8.85 -20.16
N VAL A 295 2.33 -9.54 -21.22
CA VAL A 295 2.58 -10.99 -21.20
C VAL A 295 3.91 -11.30 -20.52
N GLN A 296 4.96 -10.59 -20.94
CA GLN A 296 6.31 -10.70 -20.40
C GLN A 296 7.14 -9.49 -20.83
N SER A 297 8.34 -9.37 -20.28
CA SER A 297 9.31 -8.35 -20.67
C SER A 297 10.66 -8.99 -21.01
N ARG A 298 11.47 -8.32 -21.83
CA ARG A 298 12.85 -8.70 -22.13
C ARG A 298 13.74 -7.47 -22.20
N GLY A 299 15.04 -7.69 -22.01
CA GLY A 299 16.04 -6.63 -21.94
C GLY A 299 16.68 -6.55 -20.55
N GLN A 300 17.81 -5.84 -20.47
CA GLN A 300 18.51 -5.55 -19.22
C GLN A 300 18.33 -4.07 -18.86
N GLY A 301 18.60 -3.72 -17.59
CA GLY A 301 18.50 -2.34 -17.11
C GLY A 301 17.12 -1.96 -16.58
N SER A 302 16.80 -0.68 -16.70
CA SER A 302 15.56 -0.08 -16.21
C SER A 302 14.35 -0.71 -16.87
N TRP A 303 13.19 -0.66 -16.21
CA TRP A 303 11.93 -1.05 -16.86
C TRP A 303 11.64 -0.17 -18.10
N ARG A 304 12.18 1.06 -18.14
CA ARG A 304 12.07 1.97 -19.29
C ARG A 304 12.90 1.58 -20.50
N ASP A 305 13.91 0.73 -20.32
CA ASP A 305 14.81 0.28 -21.39
C ASP A 305 14.37 -1.07 -21.99
N ARG A 306 13.31 -1.67 -21.42
CA ARG A 306 12.84 -3.00 -21.79
C ARG A 306 11.88 -2.97 -22.97
N GLU A 307 11.79 -4.12 -23.61
CA GLU A 307 10.69 -4.44 -24.51
C GLU A 307 9.66 -5.29 -23.78
N TYR A 308 8.40 -5.08 -24.12
CA TYR A 308 7.26 -5.75 -23.52
C TYR A 308 6.48 -6.50 -24.60
N GLU A 309 6.16 -7.77 -24.33
CA GLU A 309 5.21 -8.53 -25.12
C GLU A 309 3.80 -8.16 -24.64
N LEU A 310 2.99 -7.65 -25.55
CA LEU A 310 1.68 -7.08 -25.26
C LEU A 310 0.58 -7.97 -25.84
N SER A 311 -0.49 -8.16 -25.07
CA SER A 311 -1.76 -8.71 -25.56
C SER A 311 -2.78 -7.59 -25.68
N THR A 312 -3.66 -7.68 -26.69
CA THR A 312 -4.74 -6.71 -26.89
C THR A 312 -6.09 -7.39 -26.89
N TRP A 313 -7.12 -6.63 -26.52
CA TRP A 313 -8.50 -7.05 -26.68
C TRP A 313 -8.83 -7.29 -28.16
N THR A 314 -9.46 -8.43 -28.45
CA THR A 314 -9.98 -8.74 -29.79
C THR A 314 -11.51 -8.60 -29.81
N PRO A 315 -12.13 -8.28 -30.96
CA PRO A 315 -13.59 -8.23 -31.07
C PRO A 315 -14.28 -9.53 -30.61
N ASP A 316 -13.73 -10.68 -31.01
CA ASP A 316 -14.23 -12.00 -30.63
C ASP A 316 -14.23 -12.22 -29.12
N PHE A 317 -13.18 -11.77 -28.42
CA PHE A 317 -13.06 -11.96 -26.99
C PHE A 317 -14.00 -11.06 -26.20
N LEU A 318 -14.12 -9.78 -26.58
CA LEU A 318 -15.07 -8.86 -25.94
C LEU A 318 -16.51 -9.38 -26.07
N THR A 319 -16.86 -9.89 -27.26
CA THR A 319 -18.17 -10.52 -27.51
C THR A 319 -18.41 -11.72 -26.58
N THR A 320 -17.38 -12.55 -26.36
CA THR A 320 -17.47 -13.72 -25.48
C THR A 320 -17.69 -13.33 -24.01
N ARG A 321 -17.21 -12.15 -23.59
CA ARG A 321 -17.46 -11.59 -22.24
C ARG A 321 -18.78 -10.82 -22.11
N GLY A 322 -19.56 -10.73 -23.18
CA GLY A 322 -20.77 -9.89 -23.20
C GLY A 322 -20.47 -8.39 -23.17
N GLU A 323 -19.23 -7.99 -23.46
CA GLU A 323 -18.85 -6.59 -23.56
C GLU A 323 -19.13 -6.08 -24.97
N THR A 324 -19.98 -5.07 -25.09
CA THR A 324 -20.25 -4.43 -26.39
C THR A 324 -19.11 -3.45 -26.71
N PRO A 325 -18.38 -3.63 -27.84
CA PRO A 325 -17.33 -2.70 -28.23
C PRO A 325 -17.88 -1.28 -28.36
N SER A 326 -17.17 -0.29 -27.81
CA SER A 326 -17.50 1.12 -28.04
C SER A 326 -17.17 1.49 -29.49
N SER A 327 -18.18 1.86 -30.28
CA SER A 327 -18.04 2.19 -31.70
C SER A 327 -17.20 3.44 -31.99
N ASN A 328 -16.91 4.26 -30.96
CA ASN A 328 -16.25 5.57 -31.11
C ASN A 328 -14.84 5.62 -30.52
N SER A 329 -14.24 4.48 -30.21
CA SER A 329 -12.90 4.43 -29.62
C SER A 329 -11.82 4.31 -30.70
N ALA A 330 -10.77 5.13 -30.57
CA ALA A 330 -9.59 4.98 -31.42
C ALA A 330 -8.91 3.65 -31.08
N VAL A 331 -8.71 2.80 -32.09
CA VAL A 331 -7.91 1.57 -31.95
C VAL A 331 -6.49 1.98 -31.53
N LEU A 332 -6.09 1.59 -30.32
CA LEU A 332 -4.76 1.94 -29.80
C LEU A 332 -3.66 1.13 -30.49
N PHE A 333 -3.90 -0.16 -30.69
CA PHE A 333 -2.99 -1.06 -31.41
C PHE A 333 -3.77 -1.94 -32.37
N ASP A 334 -3.31 -2.00 -33.62
CA ASP A 334 -3.68 -3.07 -34.54
C ASP A 334 -2.53 -4.07 -34.61
N PHE A 335 -2.71 -5.27 -34.06
CA PHE A 335 -1.68 -6.32 -34.09
C PHE A 335 -1.21 -6.64 -35.51
N ARG A 336 -2.04 -6.39 -36.53
CA ARG A 336 -1.69 -6.59 -37.95
C ARG A 336 -0.59 -5.65 -38.42
N GLN A 337 -0.39 -4.51 -37.77
CA GLN A 337 0.72 -3.59 -38.05
C GLN A 337 2.06 -4.13 -37.54
N TYR A 338 2.04 -5.18 -36.70
CA TYR A 338 3.21 -5.74 -36.04
C TYR A 338 3.29 -7.26 -36.25
N PRO A 339 3.33 -7.75 -37.51
CA PRO A 339 3.38 -9.19 -37.76
C PRO A 339 4.67 -9.80 -37.20
N PRO A 340 4.61 -11.00 -36.60
CA PRO A 340 5.82 -11.70 -36.18
C PRO A 340 6.68 -12.00 -37.40
N GLY A 341 7.98 -11.74 -37.29
CA GLY A 341 8.94 -12.01 -38.34
C GLY A 341 9.00 -13.52 -38.67
N PRO A 342 9.61 -13.89 -39.82
CA PRO A 342 9.70 -15.29 -40.23
C PRO A 342 10.40 -16.21 -39.22
N ARG A 343 11.22 -15.63 -38.33
CA ARG A 343 12.01 -16.32 -37.30
C ARG A 343 11.46 -16.13 -35.89
N ASP A 344 10.40 -15.36 -35.73
CA ASP A 344 9.85 -15.04 -34.41
C ASP A 344 8.77 -16.05 -34.03
N ALA A 345 8.85 -16.54 -32.80
CA ALA A 345 7.74 -17.25 -32.17
C ALA A 345 6.61 -16.26 -31.87
N TRP A 346 5.35 -16.73 -31.85
CA TRP A 346 4.19 -15.87 -31.59
C TRP A 346 3.17 -16.55 -30.71
N ARG A 347 2.57 -15.84 -29.75
CA ARG A 347 1.47 -16.41 -28.95
C ARG A 347 0.14 -16.03 -29.58
N CYS A 348 -0.79 -16.98 -29.62
CA CYS A 348 -2.14 -16.77 -30.13
C CYS A 348 -2.96 -15.94 -29.14
N LEU A 349 -3.48 -14.77 -29.56
CA LEU A 349 -4.30 -13.92 -28.67
C LEU A 349 -5.54 -14.66 -28.18
N GLY A 350 -6.24 -15.37 -29.06
CA GLY A 350 -7.43 -16.14 -28.69
C GLY A 350 -7.17 -17.20 -27.62
N CYS A 351 -6.05 -17.93 -27.70
CA CYS A 351 -5.67 -18.89 -26.65
C CYS A 351 -5.15 -18.21 -25.39
N TYR A 352 -4.45 -17.09 -25.53
CA TYR A 352 -3.88 -16.36 -24.40
C TYR A 352 -4.97 -15.73 -23.52
N HIS A 353 -6.07 -15.26 -24.11
CA HIS A 353 -7.18 -14.72 -23.33
C HIS A 353 -7.89 -15.75 -22.44
N SER A 354 -7.85 -17.04 -22.81
CA SER A 354 -8.35 -18.16 -22.01
C SER A 354 -7.23 -18.96 -21.32
N ARG A 355 -6.03 -18.38 -21.15
CA ARG A 355 -4.84 -19.05 -20.62
C ARG A 355 -5.03 -19.67 -19.24
N PHE A 356 -5.77 -19.01 -18.34
CA PHE A 356 -6.00 -19.51 -16.99
C PHE A 356 -6.99 -20.67 -16.94
N GLU A 357 -7.94 -20.71 -17.88
CA GLU A 357 -8.91 -21.81 -18.01
C GLU A 357 -8.29 -23.02 -18.72
N THR A 358 -7.46 -22.76 -19.74
CA THR A 358 -6.93 -23.80 -20.63
C THR A 358 -5.53 -24.28 -20.24
N GLY A 359 -4.84 -23.58 -19.35
CA GLY A 359 -3.42 -23.82 -19.03
C GLY A 359 -2.47 -23.52 -20.19
N ARG A 360 -2.93 -22.82 -21.23
CA ARG A 360 -2.17 -22.63 -22.48
C ARG A 360 -1.45 -21.29 -22.49
N PHE A 361 -0.19 -21.33 -22.07
CA PHE A 361 0.68 -20.15 -22.10
C PHE A 361 1.63 -20.13 -23.29
N GLY A 362 1.87 -21.26 -23.98
CA GLY A 362 2.95 -21.44 -24.95
C GLY A 362 2.92 -20.54 -26.20
N ALA A 363 4.09 -20.35 -26.82
CA ALA A 363 4.24 -19.68 -28.11
C ALA A 363 4.25 -20.70 -29.26
N ASN A 364 3.67 -20.33 -30.40
CA ASN A 364 3.78 -21.06 -31.64
C ASN A 364 5.21 -20.93 -32.19
N ALA A 365 5.73 -22.00 -32.77
CA ALA A 365 7.03 -22.00 -33.43
C ALA A 365 7.08 -20.99 -34.59
N PRO A 366 8.27 -20.46 -34.92
CA PRO A 366 8.45 -19.58 -36.07
C PRO A 366 7.90 -20.16 -37.38
N GLY A 367 7.35 -19.30 -38.23
CA GLY A 367 6.83 -19.68 -39.54
C GLY A 367 5.45 -20.36 -39.56
N LEU A 368 4.88 -20.75 -38.40
CA LEU A 368 3.53 -21.31 -38.35
C LEU A 368 2.48 -20.28 -38.75
N THR A 369 1.63 -20.65 -39.72
CA THR A 369 0.53 -19.84 -40.26
C THR A 369 -0.80 -20.05 -39.53
N ALA A 370 -0.86 -21.02 -38.61
CA ALA A 370 -1.99 -21.30 -37.75
C ALA A 370 -1.51 -21.61 -36.33
N CYS A 371 -2.37 -21.38 -35.34
CA CYS A 371 -2.05 -21.69 -33.96
C CYS A 371 -2.01 -23.22 -33.74
N ALA A 372 -0.90 -23.73 -33.22
CA ALA A 372 -0.73 -25.16 -32.92
C ALA A 372 -1.72 -25.70 -31.88
N HIS A 373 -2.38 -24.82 -31.11
CA HIS A 373 -3.28 -25.21 -30.04
C HIS A 373 -4.77 -25.16 -30.40
N CYS A 374 -5.23 -24.12 -31.08
CA CYS A 374 -6.64 -23.99 -31.47
C CYS A 374 -6.88 -24.23 -32.96
N GLY A 375 -5.83 -24.42 -33.76
CA GLY A 375 -5.93 -24.62 -35.22
C GLY A 375 -6.35 -23.38 -36.01
N LYS A 376 -6.75 -22.28 -35.35
CA LYS A 376 -7.18 -21.06 -36.04
C LYS A 376 -6.02 -20.46 -36.86
N PRO A 377 -6.27 -19.99 -38.09
CA PRO A 377 -5.31 -19.21 -38.87
C PRO A 377 -4.78 -18.02 -38.07
N ARG A 378 -3.50 -17.66 -38.26
CA ARG A 378 -2.80 -16.63 -37.47
C ARG A 378 -3.46 -15.25 -37.56
N ASP A 379 -3.93 -14.88 -38.75
CA ASP A 379 -4.65 -13.63 -39.04
C ASP A 379 -6.04 -13.56 -38.39
N VAL A 380 -6.69 -14.71 -38.20
CA VAL A 380 -7.97 -14.85 -37.49
C VAL A 380 -7.75 -14.88 -35.97
N ALA A 381 -6.74 -15.62 -35.50
CA ALA A 381 -6.48 -15.82 -34.09
C ALA A 381 -5.85 -14.60 -33.39
N GLY A 382 -5.16 -13.76 -34.17
CA GLY A 382 -4.33 -12.67 -33.69
C GLY A 382 -3.07 -13.14 -32.96
N TRP A 383 -2.15 -12.22 -32.72
CA TRP A 383 -0.90 -12.52 -32.02
C TRP A 383 -0.50 -11.42 -31.03
N THR A 384 0.21 -11.82 -29.99
CA THR A 384 0.96 -10.91 -29.12
C THR A 384 2.12 -10.29 -29.89
N PHE A 385 2.51 -9.07 -29.53
CA PHE A 385 3.59 -8.36 -30.22
C PHE A 385 4.52 -7.65 -29.24
N TRP A 386 5.78 -7.48 -29.64
CA TRP A 386 6.81 -6.84 -28.82
C TRP A 386 6.91 -5.35 -29.11
N ARG A 387 7.09 -4.54 -28.07
CA ARG A 387 7.33 -3.09 -28.18
C ARG A 387 8.28 -2.59 -27.11
N ALA A 388 9.22 -1.73 -27.53
CA ALA A 388 10.03 -0.96 -26.60
C ALA A 388 9.17 0.04 -25.82
N TYR A 389 9.41 0.16 -24.51
CA TYR A 389 8.68 1.05 -23.61
C TYR A 389 8.55 2.48 -24.14
N SER A 390 9.64 3.05 -24.68
CA SER A 390 9.70 4.41 -25.24
C SER A 390 8.75 4.64 -26.41
N THR A 391 8.30 3.58 -27.08
CA THR A 391 7.40 3.65 -28.24
C THR A 391 5.92 3.48 -27.87
N LEU A 392 5.63 3.25 -26.59
CA LEU A 392 4.28 2.94 -26.12
C LEU A 392 3.46 4.21 -25.87
N PRO A 393 2.13 4.19 -26.13
CA PRO A 393 1.22 5.23 -25.69
C PRO A 393 1.24 5.39 -24.17
N ASP A 394 0.93 6.60 -23.68
CA ASP A 394 0.96 6.94 -22.25
C ASP A 394 0.10 6.04 -21.37
N GLN A 395 -1.06 5.60 -21.88
CA GLN A 395 -1.91 4.67 -21.14
C GLN A 395 -1.24 3.32 -20.93
N THR A 396 -0.57 2.79 -21.95
CA THR A 396 0.18 1.52 -21.88
C THR A 396 1.41 1.65 -20.99
N ARG A 397 2.15 2.77 -21.10
CA ARG A 397 3.29 3.04 -20.21
C ARG A 397 2.88 3.03 -18.74
N ARG A 398 1.74 3.64 -18.39
CA ARG A 398 1.22 3.62 -17.01
C ARG A 398 0.87 2.23 -16.49
N LEU A 399 0.29 1.37 -17.32
CA LEU A 399 0.03 -0.02 -16.94
C LEU A 399 1.34 -0.76 -16.64
N ILE A 400 2.34 -0.57 -17.49
CA ILE A 400 3.69 -1.12 -17.24
C ILE A 400 4.32 -0.50 -16.01
N ASP A 401 4.21 0.82 -15.81
CA ASP A 401 4.82 1.48 -14.65
C ASP A 401 4.17 1.00 -13.34
N ARG A 402 2.86 0.74 -13.33
CA ARG A 402 2.19 0.17 -12.16
C ARG A 402 2.77 -1.20 -11.76
N ASP A 403 3.10 -2.03 -12.74
CA ASP A 403 3.48 -3.42 -12.52
C ASP A 403 5.01 -3.59 -12.39
N TYR A 404 5.81 -2.73 -13.04
CA TYR A 404 7.26 -2.87 -13.18
C TYR A 404 8.09 -1.69 -12.66
N ALA A 405 7.52 -0.50 -12.47
CA ALA A 405 8.26 0.60 -11.85
C ALA A 405 8.34 0.42 -10.33
N PRO A 406 9.29 1.09 -9.64
CA PRO A 406 9.29 1.12 -8.18
C PRO A 406 7.97 1.67 -7.63
N SER A 407 7.46 1.05 -6.56
CA SER A 407 6.14 1.34 -5.98
C SER A 407 5.89 2.83 -5.77
N ILE A 408 6.90 3.59 -5.34
CA ILE A 408 6.78 5.04 -5.11
C ILE A 408 6.31 5.81 -6.35
N LEU A 409 6.78 5.44 -7.55
CA LEU A 409 6.38 6.12 -8.78
C LEU A 409 4.92 5.81 -9.12
N ALA A 410 4.52 4.55 -8.98
CA ALA A 410 3.13 4.13 -9.21
C ALA A 410 2.18 4.84 -8.23
N THR A 411 2.54 4.91 -6.95
CA THR A 411 1.76 5.60 -5.91
C THR A 411 1.66 7.10 -6.17
N ILE A 412 2.77 7.79 -6.46
CA ILE A 412 2.76 9.24 -6.72
C ILE A 412 1.91 9.58 -7.98
N ARG A 413 1.92 8.70 -8.97
CA ARG A 413 1.14 8.88 -10.21
C ARG A 413 -0.35 8.70 -10.06
N THR A 414 -0.84 8.18 -8.93
CA THR A 414 -2.29 8.21 -8.65
C THR A 414 -2.79 9.62 -8.35
N ARG A 415 -1.89 10.54 -7.99
CA ARG A 415 -2.14 11.98 -7.88
C ARG A 415 -1.72 12.76 -9.12
N TRP A 416 -0.46 12.64 -9.50
CA TRP A 416 0.13 13.40 -10.61
C TRP A 416 0.42 12.46 -11.77
N ARG A 417 -0.58 12.30 -12.64
CA ARG A 417 -0.62 11.26 -13.68
C ARG A 417 0.64 11.16 -14.55
N LEU A 418 1.27 12.30 -14.85
CA LEU A 418 2.44 12.39 -15.72
C LEU A 418 3.74 12.57 -14.94
N ALA A 419 3.70 12.45 -13.60
CA ALA A 419 4.85 12.74 -12.78
C ALA A 419 6.03 11.85 -13.11
N ASP A 420 7.22 12.43 -13.04
CA ASP A 420 8.48 11.71 -13.03
C ASP A 420 9.22 11.98 -11.73
N LEU A 421 10.06 11.03 -11.32
CA LEU A 421 10.80 11.10 -10.07
C LEU A 421 12.29 11.07 -10.35
N SER A 422 13.02 11.93 -9.67
CA SER A 422 14.46 11.83 -9.50
C SER A 422 14.81 11.76 -8.02
N VAL A 423 15.82 10.97 -7.68
CA VAL A 423 16.35 10.84 -6.31
C VAL A 423 17.62 11.68 -6.21
N LEU A 424 17.71 12.53 -5.18
CA LEU A 424 18.93 13.25 -4.85
C LEU A 424 19.86 12.31 -4.09
N HIS A 425 21.02 12.03 -4.66
CA HIS A 425 22.05 11.18 -4.07
C HIS A 425 23.42 11.83 -4.31
N GLU A 426 24.21 12.01 -3.25
CA GLU A 426 25.54 12.67 -3.30
C GLU A 426 25.53 14.04 -4.02
N GLY A 427 24.46 14.82 -3.84
CA GLY A 427 24.31 16.15 -4.45
C GLY A 427 23.86 16.14 -5.92
N HIS A 428 23.59 14.96 -6.50
CA HIS A 428 23.15 14.81 -7.89
C HIS A 428 21.74 14.21 -7.96
N LEU A 429 20.94 14.65 -8.94
CA LEU A 429 19.63 14.09 -9.21
C LEU A 429 19.73 12.97 -10.25
N TYR A 430 19.28 11.78 -9.85
CA TYR A 430 19.21 10.62 -10.72
C TYR A 430 17.74 10.29 -11.01
N PRO A 431 17.32 10.26 -12.29
CA PRO A 431 16.00 9.77 -12.65
C PRO A 431 15.76 8.37 -12.09
N LEU A 432 14.54 8.09 -11.66
CA LEU A 432 14.19 6.76 -11.17
C LEU A 432 14.38 5.72 -12.29
N GLY A 433 15.19 4.70 -12.02
CA GLY A 433 15.61 3.70 -13.00
C GLY A 433 16.92 4.02 -13.72
N ASP A 434 17.60 5.13 -13.41
CA ASP A 434 18.97 5.36 -13.88
C ASP A 434 19.91 4.27 -13.32
N PRO A 435 20.69 3.56 -14.15
CA PRO A 435 21.58 2.49 -13.69
C PRO A 435 22.70 2.96 -12.76
N ARG A 436 22.95 4.28 -12.68
CA ARG A 436 23.93 4.88 -11.76
C ARG A 436 23.36 5.11 -10.37
N LEU A 437 22.04 5.10 -10.20
CA LEU A 437 21.39 5.18 -8.89
C LEU A 437 21.52 3.82 -8.20
N PRO A 438 22.18 3.71 -7.04
CA PRO A 438 22.30 2.44 -6.36
C PRO A 438 20.92 1.89 -5.94
N ALA A 439 20.75 0.57 -5.96
CA ALA A 439 19.43 -0.06 -5.74
C ALA A 439 18.88 0.20 -4.32
N ASP A 440 19.75 0.25 -3.32
CA ASP A 440 19.43 0.64 -1.93
C ASP A 440 19.09 2.14 -1.80
N GLN A 441 19.32 2.92 -2.87
CA GLN A 441 18.96 4.33 -2.90
C GLN A 441 17.54 4.58 -3.41
N ILE A 442 16.90 3.58 -4.01
CA ILE A 442 15.52 3.66 -4.50
C ILE A 442 14.56 3.67 -3.30
N PRO A 443 13.68 4.69 -3.18
CA PRO A 443 12.69 4.73 -2.12
C PRO A 443 11.75 3.53 -2.18
N VAL A 444 11.60 2.84 -1.04
CA VAL A 444 10.67 1.72 -0.88
C VAL A 444 9.39 2.23 -0.24
N VAL A 445 8.25 1.95 -0.87
CA VAL A 445 6.90 2.32 -0.43
C VAL A 445 6.05 1.08 -0.35
#